data_AF-A0ABD4Q9L6-F1
#
_entry.id   AF-A0ABD4Q9L6-F1
#
_cell.length_a   1.000
_cell.length_b   1.000
_cell.length_c   1.000
_cell.angle_alpha   90.00
_cell.angle_beta   90.00
_cell.angle_gamma   90.00
#
_symmetry.space_group_name_H-M   'P 1'
#
loop_
_entity.id
_entity.type
_entity.pdbx_description
1 polymer ?
#
loop_
_entity_poly.entity_id
_entity_poly.type
_entity_poly.pdbx_seq_one_letter_code
_entity_poly.pdbx_strand_id
1 'polypeptide(L)'
;VEMMCQIYSNERDPLKGRQLPIMYSSKEHGFFSISGNLATQYIQAVGWAMASAIKKDTKIAAGWIGDGSTAESDFHAALVFASTYK
;
A
#
# COMPACT_ATOMS: atom_id res chain seq x y z
N VAL A 1 14.93 -7.65 12.86
CA VAL A 1 16.24 -7.31 12.21
C VAL A 1 16.06 -6.92 10.75
N GLU A 2 15.13 -7.52 10.00
CA GLU A 2 14.89 -7.22 8.57
C GLU A 2 14.61 -5.75 8.27
N MET A 3 13.81 -5.05 9.11
CA MET A 3 13.56 -3.62 8.94
C MET A 3 14.86 -2.79 8.95
N MET A 4 15.79 -3.11 9.86
CA MET A 4 17.10 -2.45 9.88
C MET A 4 17.91 -2.80 8.65
N CYS A 5 17.83 -4.05 8.17
CA CYS A 5 18.52 -4.45 6.94
C CYS A 5 18.03 -3.65 5.73
N GLN A 6 16.72 -3.36 5.66
CA GLN A 6 16.14 -2.50 4.63
C GLN A 6 16.63 -1.06 4.73
N ILE A 7 16.71 -0.50 5.94
CA ILE A 7 17.23 0.87 6.15
C ILE A 7 18.69 0.99 5.66
N TYR A 8 19.51 -0.02 5.92
CA TYR A 8 20.94 -0.01 5.57
C TYR A 8 21.23 -0.56 4.17
N SER A 9 20.22 -1.02 3.43
CA SER A 9 20.39 -1.66 2.11
C SER A 9 21.47 -2.75 2.09
N ASN A 10 21.59 -3.52 3.18
CA ASN A 10 22.64 -4.54 3.32
C ASN A 10 22.27 -5.84 2.58
N GLU A 11 23.17 -6.84 2.59
CA GLU A 11 22.96 -8.12 1.90
C GLU A 11 21.73 -8.91 2.38
N ARG A 12 21.22 -8.58 3.58
CA ARG A 12 20.03 -9.20 4.19
C ARG A 12 18.77 -8.37 3.98
N ASP A 13 18.82 -7.29 3.19
CA ASP A 13 17.64 -6.50 2.84
C ASP A 13 16.69 -7.34 1.97
N PRO A 14 15.43 -7.58 2.41
CA PRO A 14 14.44 -8.27 1.60
C PRO A 14 14.16 -7.57 0.25
N LEU A 15 14.41 -6.26 0.15
CA LEU A 15 14.23 -5.45 -1.07
C LEU A 15 15.49 -5.36 -1.92
N LYS A 16 16.59 -6.00 -1.49
CA LYS A 16 17.86 -6.08 -2.22
C LYS A 16 18.48 -4.71 -2.53
N GLY A 17 18.29 -3.74 -1.63
CA GLY A 17 18.80 -2.37 -1.75
C GLY A 17 18.16 -1.52 -2.85
N ARG A 18 17.05 -1.98 -3.45
CA ARG A 18 16.43 -1.32 -4.61
C ARG A 18 15.52 -0.17 -4.25
N GLN A 19 15.18 -0.03 -2.98
CA GLN A 19 14.20 0.91 -2.49
C GLN A 19 14.83 1.83 -1.44
N LEU A 20 14.35 3.08 -1.37
CA LEU A 20 14.78 4.03 -0.36
C LEU A 20 14.52 3.50 1.06
N PRO A 21 15.32 3.91 2.07
CA PRO A 21 15.06 3.59 3.47
C PRO A 21 13.61 3.93 3.85
N ILE A 22 13.05 3.24 4.84
CA ILE A 22 11.67 3.35 5.35
C ILE A 22 10.54 2.91 4.40
N MET A 23 10.82 2.65 3.13
CA MET A 23 9.83 2.14 2.19
C MET A 23 9.74 0.61 2.27
N TYR A 24 9.26 0.12 3.41
CA TYR A 24 9.14 -1.30 3.69
C TYR A 24 8.12 -2.00 2.77
N SER A 25 8.26 -3.33 2.67
CA SER A 25 7.31 -4.22 2.00
C SER A 25 7.37 -5.59 2.68
N SER A 26 6.23 -6.15 3.06
CA SER A 26 6.16 -7.47 3.67
C SER A 26 4.86 -8.19 3.34
N LYS A 27 4.93 -9.07 2.34
CA LYS A 27 3.78 -9.88 1.90
C LYS A 27 3.27 -10.82 3.00
N GLU A 28 4.17 -11.39 3.80
CA GLU A 28 3.83 -12.30 4.90
C GLU A 28 2.93 -11.64 5.95
N HIS A 29 3.17 -10.36 6.23
CA HIS A 29 2.41 -9.59 7.21
C HIS A 29 1.25 -8.79 6.59
N GLY A 30 0.93 -9.00 5.31
CA GLY A 30 -0.09 -8.23 4.61
C GLY A 30 0.25 -6.74 4.44
N PHE A 31 1.54 -6.37 4.52
CA PHE A 31 2.01 -5.01 4.40
C PHE A 31 2.45 -4.72 2.97
N PHE A 32 1.60 -3.98 2.24
CA PHE A 32 1.84 -3.64 0.84
C PHE A 32 3.10 -2.77 0.67
N SER A 33 3.79 -2.93 -0.46
CA SER A 33 5.03 -2.22 -0.72
C SER A 33 4.80 -0.71 -0.73
N ILE A 34 5.54 0.02 0.11
CA ILE A 34 5.49 1.48 0.10
C ILE A 34 6.10 2.02 -1.20
N SER A 35 5.49 3.08 -1.72
CA SER A 35 6.01 3.93 -2.78
C SER A 35 6.16 5.36 -2.27
N GLY A 36 7.08 6.12 -2.86
CA GLY A 36 7.22 7.56 -2.60
C GLY A 36 6.12 8.43 -3.24
N ASN A 37 5.34 7.87 -4.18
CA ASN A 37 4.23 8.60 -4.80
C ASN A 37 3.04 8.67 -3.84
N LEU A 38 2.71 9.89 -3.42
CA LEU A 38 1.63 10.15 -2.47
C LEU A 38 0.27 9.71 -3.02
N ALA A 39 -0.62 9.29 -2.11
CA ALA A 39 -2.01 8.87 -2.33
C ALA A 39 -2.25 7.67 -3.27
N THR A 40 -1.32 7.31 -4.16
CA THR A 40 -1.46 6.23 -5.14
C THR A 40 -1.93 4.90 -4.53
N GLN A 41 -1.45 4.59 -3.32
CA GLN A 41 -1.80 3.37 -2.59
C GLN A 41 -3.29 3.33 -2.20
N TYR A 42 -3.96 4.48 -2.09
CA TYR A 42 -5.31 4.59 -1.54
C TYR A 42 -6.34 4.00 -2.51
N ILE A 43 -6.28 4.37 -3.79
CA ILE A 43 -7.13 3.76 -4.84
C ILE A 43 -6.73 2.30 -5.11
N GLN A 44 -5.45 1.97 -5.01
CA GLN A 44 -4.97 0.58 -5.16
C GLN A 44 -5.56 -0.34 -4.08
N ALA A 45 -5.68 0.15 -2.83
CA ALA A 45 -6.32 -0.59 -1.74
C ALA A 45 -7.81 -0.87 -2.05
N VAL A 46 -8.53 0.10 -2.63
CA VAL A 46 -9.92 -0.11 -3.08
C VAL A 46 -9.99 -1.19 -4.15
N GLY A 47 -9.09 -1.15 -5.15
CA GLY A 47 -9.00 -2.20 -6.17
C GLY A 47 -8.72 -3.60 -5.60
N TRP A 48 -7.88 -3.68 -4.56
CA TRP A 48 -7.62 -4.94 -3.86
C TRP A 48 -8.86 -5.47 -3.10
N ALA A 49 -9.59 -4.58 -2.42
CA ALA A 49 -10.86 -4.92 -1.77
C ALA A 49 -11.91 -5.40 -2.79
N MET A 50 -12.04 -4.70 -3.93
CA MET A 50 -12.91 -5.12 -5.03
C MET A 50 -12.51 -6.51 -5.54
N ALA A 51 -11.21 -6.80 -5.69
CA ALA A 51 -10.75 -8.12 -6.10
C ALA A 51 -11.11 -9.21 -5.09
N SER A 52 -11.06 -8.91 -3.78
CA SER A 52 -11.53 -9.80 -2.72
C SER A 52 -13.03 -10.09 -2.86
N ALA A 53 -13.85 -9.06 -3.05
CA ALA A 53 -15.29 -9.18 -3.25
C ALA A 53 -15.65 -9.98 -4.52
N ILE A 54 -14.99 -9.70 -5.66
CA ILE A 54 -15.18 -10.42 -6.92
C ILE A 54 -14.88 -11.92 -6.76
N LYS A 55 -13.85 -12.25 -5.96
CA LYS A 55 -13.49 -13.64 -5.65
C LYS A 55 -14.39 -14.29 -4.58
N LYS A 56 -15.38 -13.56 -4.06
CA LYS A 56 -16.22 -13.99 -2.92
C LYS A 56 -15.39 -14.36 -1.69
N ASP A 57 -14.26 -13.68 -1.50
CA ASP A 57 -13.41 -13.82 -0.32
C ASP A 57 -13.94 -12.91 0.81
N THR A 58 -13.42 -13.11 2.02
CA THR A 58 -13.82 -12.37 3.24
C THR A 58 -12.73 -11.40 3.72
N LYS A 59 -11.63 -11.28 2.98
CA LYS A 59 -10.51 -10.38 3.31
C LYS A 59 -10.87 -8.94 2.98
N ILE A 60 -10.32 -8.02 3.79
CA ILE A 60 -10.49 -6.57 3.63
C ILE A 60 -9.16 -5.91 3.26
N ALA A 61 -9.24 -4.72 2.66
CA ALA A 61 -8.07 -3.85 2.48
C ALA A 61 -8.06 -2.77 3.57
N ALA A 62 -6.87 -2.39 4.03
CA ALA A 62 -6.67 -1.24 4.91
C ALA A 62 -5.77 -0.21 4.18
N GLY A 63 -6.34 0.95 3.87
CA GLY A 63 -5.62 2.08 3.26
C GLY A 63 -5.30 3.16 4.30
N TRP A 64 -4.12 3.75 4.19
CA TRP A 64 -3.68 4.87 5.02
C TRP A 64 -3.31 6.07 4.15
N ILE A 65 -3.68 7.27 4.58
CA ILE A 65 -3.37 8.52 3.91
C ILE A 65 -3.18 9.64 4.94
N GLY A 66 -2.19 10.51 4.73
CA GLY A 66 -1.99 11.72 5.54
C GLY A 66 -2.90 12.85 5.06
N ASP A 67 -3.13 13.86 5.91
CA ASP A 67 -4.00 15.00 5.61
C ASP A 67 -3.54 15.76 4.35
N GLY A 68 -2.23 16.05 4.22
CA GLY A 68 -1.70 16.71 3.03
C GLY A 68 -1.92 15.93 1.74
N SER A 69 -1.83 14.59 1.80
CA SER A 69 -2.06 13.72 0.65
C SER A 69 -3.53 13.58 0.26
N THR A 70 -4.48 14.03 1.08
CA THR A 70 -5.91 14.04 0.69
C THR A 70 -6.21 15.04 -0.42
N ALA A 71 -5.30 15.98 -0.70
CA ALA A 71 -5.40 16.91 -1.83
C ALA A 71 -5.06 16.26 -3.18
N GLU A 72 -4.46 15.06 -3.19
CA GLU A 72 -4.12 14.35 -4.43
C GLU A 72 -5.38 13.76 -5.10
N SER A 73 -5.39 13.68 -6.43
CA SER A 73 -6.54 13.18 -7.19
C SER A 73 -6.93 11.74 -6.84
N ASP A 74 -5.95 10.92 -6.47
CA ASP A 74 -6.17 9.51 -6.12
C ASP A 74 -6.99 9.34 -4.84
N PHE A 75 -6.97 10.32 -3.92
CA PHE A 75 -7.85 10.30 -2.75
C PHE A 75 -9.32 10.37 -3.15
N HIS A 76 -9.66 11.33 -4.01
CA HIS A 76 -11.02 11.50 -4.51
C HIS A 76 -11.48 10.26 -5.29
N ALA A 77 -10.63 9.76 -6.19
CA ALA A 77 -10.92 8.56 -6.97
C ALA A 77 -11.18 7.35 -6.06
N ALA A 78 -10.37 7.14 -5.01
CA ALA A 78 -10.56 6.05 -4.06
C ALA A 78 -11.94 6.09 -3.40
N LEU A 79 -12.39 7.25 -2.92
CA LEU A 79 -13.69 7.39 -2.27
C LEU A 79 -14.85 7.11 -3.23
N VAL A 80 -14.77 7.63 -4.47
CA VAL A 80 -15.80 7.41 -5.49
C VAL A 80 -15.92 5.91 -5.80
N PHE A 81 -14.81 5.24 -6.08
CA PHE A 81 -14.83 3.81 -6.40
C PHE A 81 -15.28 2.95 -5.20
N ALA A 82 -14.79 3.24 -3.99
CA ALA A 82 -15.19 2.50 -2.79
C ALA A 82 -16.71 2.61 -2.53
N SER A 83 -17.27 3.81 -2.67
CA SER A 83 -18.71 4.03 -2.46
C SER A 83 -19.59 3.36 -3.53
N THR A 84 -19.11 3.28 -4.77
CA THR A 84 -19.87 2.78 -5.92
C THR A 84 -19.88 1.26 -5.98
N TYR A 85 -18.73 0.62 -5.70
CA TYR A 85 -18.53 -0.81 -5.97
C TYR A 85 -18.67 -1.75 -4.77
N LYS A 86 -18.95 -1.22 -3.57
CA LYS A 86 -19.30 -1.92 -2.31
C LYS A 86 -18.79 -3.37 -2.19
#